data_AF-A0A8T6DS33-F1
#
_entry.id   AF-A0A8T6DS33-F1
#
_cell.length_a   1.000
_cell.length_b   1.000
_cell.length_c   1.000
_cell.angle_alpha   90.00
_cell.angle_beta   90.00
_cell.angle_gamma   90.00
#
_symmetry.space_group_name_H-M   'P 1'
#
loop_
_entity.id
_entity.type
_entity.pdbx_description
1 polymer ?
#
loop_
_entity_poly.entity_id
_entity_poly.type
_entity_poly.pdbx_seq_one_letter_code
_entity_poly.pdbx_strand_id
1 'polypeptide(L)'
;VAVAVLMAQIGSFVPAAEAHVGLVDRIFTRVGLQDDLASGQSTFMVEMVETAAILHHATRRSLVILDEIGRGTSTFDGLSIAQAVAEHIHDASRLGCRTLFATHYHELTALADRLPRVRNLSVAVSDRDGEVVFLHRIVHGGADRSYGVHVAQLAGLPRPLISRARELLAEHEGMPAKGRTRGRRPLPGAPPQSAMALFGGVSPEASRILAELRELDLDDLTPRQALDKLAELREQAGEE
;
A
#
# COMPACT_ATOMS: atom_id res chain seq x y z
N VAL A 1 -3.96 9.82 20.73
CA VAL A 1 -3.77 11.26 20.41
C VAL A 1 -5.03 12.09 20.67
N ALA A 2 -6.17 11.82 20.01
CA ALA A 2 -7.42 12.59 20.21
C ALA A 2 -7.83 12.77 21.68
N VAL A 3 -7.80 11.69 22.48
CA VAL A 3 -8.12 11.76 23.91
C VAL A 3 -7.22 12.74 24.66
N ALA A 4 -5.91 12.72 24.41
CA ALA A 4 -4.97 13.66 25.05
C ALA A 4 -5.26 15.12 24.66
N VAL A 5 -5.64 15.38 23.40
CA VAL A 5 -6.05 16.72 22.95
C VAL A 5 -7.32 17.18 23.66
N LEU A 6 -8.32 16.31 23.77
CA LEU A 6 -9.56 16.61 24.48
C LEU A 6 -9.28 16.89 25.96
N MET A 7 -8.51 16.03 26.64
CA MET A 7 -8.10 16.20 28.04
C MET A 7 -7.40 17.55 28.27
N ALA A 8 -6.45 17.92 27.40
CA ALA A 8 -5.78 19.22 27.50
C ALA A 8 -6.77 20.39 27.37
N GLN A 9 -7.72 20.32 26.43
CA GLN A 9 -8.68 21.41 26.18
C GLN A 9 -9.79 21.53 27.22
N ILE A 10 -10.08 20.46 27.98
CA ILE A 10 -10.97 20.53 29.15
C ILE A 10 -10.23 20.93 30.44
N GLY A 11 -8.92 21.19 30.37
CA GLY A 11 -8.09 21.57 31.52
C GLY A 11 -7.64 20.40 32.40
N SER A 12 -7.68 19.17 31.91
CA SER A 12 -7.20 17.98 32.60
C SER A 12 -5.71 17.72 32.32
N PHE A 13 -5.04 17.00 33.22
CA PHE A 13 -3.72 16.45 32.93
C PHE A 13 -3.79 15.42 31.80
N VAL A 14 -2.74 15.37 30.98
CA VAL A 14 -2.65 14.41 29.88
C VAL A 14 -1.70 13.26 30.25
N PRO A 15 -1.95 12.02 29.77
CA PRO A 15 -1.12 10.86 30.08
C PRO A 15 0.18 10.87 29.25
N ALA A 16 1.11 11.75 29.61
CA ALA A 16 2.43 11.87 29.00
C ALA A 16 3.45 12.37 30.03
N ALA A 17 4.74 12.07 29.81
CA ALA A 17 5.82 12.65 30.62
C ALA A 17 5.92 14.18 30.40
N GLU A 18 5.72 14.62 29.15
CA GLU A 18 5.62 16.02 28.74
C GLU A 18 4.69 16.10 27.51
N ALA A 19 3.94 17.20 27.37
CA ALA A 19 3.09 17.41 26.19
C ALA A 19 2.94 18.90 25.87
N HIS A 20 3.19 19.25 24.61
CA HIS A 20 2.80 20.53 24.02
C HIS A 20 1.60 20.33 23.11
N VAL A 21 0.43 20.82 23.52
CA VAL A 21 -0.83 20.62 22.79
C VAL A 21 -1.38 21.95 22.30
N GLY A 22 -1.29 22.21 21.00
CA GLY A 22 -1.91 23.38 20.38
C GLY A 22 -3.42 23.22 20.24
N LEU A 23 -4.16 24.31 20.42
CA LEU A 23 -5.63 24.34 20.34
C LEU A 23 -6.16 23.79 19.01
N VAL A 24 -7.24 23.02 19.10
CA VAL A 24 -7.98 22.39 18.02
C VAL A 24 -9.43 22.88 18.09
N ASP A 25 -10.00 23.23 16.93
CA ASP A 25 -11.41 23.66 16.85
C ASP A 25 -12.37 22.46 16.83
N ARG A 26 -12.00 21.37 16.14
CA ARG A 26 -12.76 20.13 16.03
C ARG A 26 -11.84 18.91 15.89
N ILE A 27 -12.23 17.81 16.51
CA ILE A 27 -11.61 16.50 16.33
C ILE A 27 -12.54 15.68 15.43
N PHE A 28 -12.02 15.24 14.29
CA PHE A 28 -12.71 14.35 13.36
C PHE A 28 -12.07 12.98 13.42
N THR A 29 -12.90 11.95 13.47
CA THR A 29 -12.45 10.56 13.50
C THR A 29 -13.25 9.75 12.50
N ARG A 30 -12.56 9.11 11.56
CA ARG A 30 -13.05 7.94 10.87
C ARG A 30 -12.25 6.76 11.39
N VAL A 31 -12.78 6.10 12.42
CA VAL A 31 -12.19 4.91 13.04
C VAL A 31 -13.27 3.84 13.01
N GLY A 32 -13.01 2.73 12.32
CA GLY A 32 -13.99 1.68 12.09
C GLY A 32 -14.43 1.05 13.42
N LEU A 33 -15.60 1.42 13.91
CA LEU A 33 -16.32 0.65 14.92
C LEU A 33 -17.51 0.01 14.23
N GLN A 34 -17.50 -1.32 14.23
CA GLN A 34 -18.51 -2.31 13.80
C GLN A 34 -19.67 -1.80 12.94
N ASP A 35 -19.76 -2.40 11.75
CA ASP A 35 -20.84 -2.28 10.79
C ASP A 35 -22.21 -2.01 11.44
N ASP A 36 -22.79 -0.84 11.14
CA ASP A 36 -24.23 -0.65 11.30
C ASP A 36 -24.96 -1.46 10.22
N LEU A 37 -25.06 -2.77 10.46
CA LEU A 37 -25.80 -3.73 9.65
C LEU A 37 -27.29 -3.38 9.55
N ALA A 38 -27.80 -2.40 10.31
CA ALA A 38 -29.22 -2.05 10.35
C ALA A 38 -29.65 -0.95 9.37
N SER A 39 -28.71 -0.25 8.71
CA SER A 39 -29.03 0.95 7.90
C SER A 39 -29.39 0.70 6.43
N GLY A 40 -29.21 -0.52 5.92
CA GLY A 40 -29.46 -0.85 4.51
C GLY A 40 -28.52 -0.14 3.51
N GLN A 41 -27.51 0.58 3.98
CA GLN A 41 -26.47 1.19 3.17
C GLN A 41 -25.22 0.31 3.15
N SER A 42 -24.48 0.32 2.04
CA SER A 42 -23.16 -0.33 1.97
C SER A 42 -22.22 0.31 2.98
N THR A 43 -21.46 -0.49 3.74
CA THR A 43 -20.41 -0.02 4.66
C THR A 43 -19.46 0.97 3.97
N PHE A 44 -19.17 0.74 2.69
CA PHE A 44 -18.35 1.65 1.89
C PHE A 44 -19.02 3.02 1.64
N MET A 45 -20.33 3.04 1.39
CA MET A 45 -21.07 4.31 1.23
C MET A 45 -21.05 5.12 2.53
N VAL A 46 -21.28 4.46 3.68
CA VAL A 46 -21.20 5.11 4.99
C VAL A 46 -19.82 5.71 5.23
N GLU A 47 -18.76 4.96 4.91
CA GLU A 47 -17.39 5.43 4.96
C GLU A 47 -17.16 6.67 4.09
N MET A 48 -17.68 6.68 2.86
CA MET A 48 -17.56 7.84 1.95
C MET A 48 -18.35 9.05 2.45
N VAL A 49 -19.55 8.86 3.00
CA VAL A 49 -20.36 9.95 3.58
C VAL A 49 -19.65 10.56 4.80
N GLU A 50 -19.11 9.73 5.69
CA GLU A 50 -18.34 10.20 6.85
C GLU A 50 -17.08 10.96 6.40
N THR A 51 -16.35 10.42 5.43
CA THR A 51 -15.17 11.09 4.86
C THR A 51 -15.55 12.44 4.25
N ALA A 52 -16.64 12.50 3.47
CA ALA A 52 -17.13 13.75 2.90
C ALA A 52 -17.52 14.76 3.99
N ALA A 53 -18.16 14.32 5.08
CA ALA A 53 -18.51 15.19 6.20
C ALA A 53 -17.25 15.77 6.87
N ILE A 54 -16.22 14.96 7.07
CA ILE A 54 -14.91 15.42 7.59
C ILE A 54 -14.33 16.49 6.67
N LEU A 55 -14.23 16.21 5.36
CA LEU A 55 -13.62 17.12 4.39
C LEU A 55 -14.37 18.45 4.26
N HIS A 56 -15.71 18.44 4.34
CA HIS A 56 -16.52 19.66 4.27
C HIS A 56 -16.43 20.55 5.52
N HIS A 57 -16.21 19.96 6.69
CA HIS A 57 -16.30 20.69 7.97
C HIS A 57 -14.96 20.93 8.66
N ALA A 58 -13.90 20.21 8.27
CA ALA A 58 -12.57 20.41 8.81
C ALA A 58 -11.97 21.76 8.36
N THR A 59 -11.16 22.33 9.24
CA THR A 59 -10.43 23.57 9.03
C THR A 59 -8.94 23.35 9.28
N ARG A 60 -8.10 24.34 8.97
CA ARG A 60 -6.67 24.36 9.35
C ARG A 60 -6.37 24.12 10.81
N ARG A 61 -7.32 24.37 11.71
CA ARG A 61 -7.13 24.14 13.15
C ARG A 61 -7.62 22.77 13.62
N SER A 62 -8.26 22.00 12.74
CA SER A 62 -8.82 20.70 13.10
C SER A 62 -7.74 19.63 13.31
N LEU A 63 -8.12 18.59 14.05
CA LEU A 63 -7.39 17.33 14.13
C LEU A 63 -8.21 16.26 13.42
N VAL A 64 -7.64 15.63 12.41
CA VAL A 64 -8.29 14.54 11.66
C VAL A 64 -7.57 13.22 11.95
N ILE A 65 -8.34 12.17 12.22
CA ILE A 65 -7.84 10.80 12.37
C ILE A 65 -8.62 9.94 11.39
N LEU A 66 -7.92 9.37 10.42
CA LEU A 66 -8.46 8.47 9.42
C LEU A 66 -7.85 7.08 9.62
N ASP A 67 -8.68 6.06 9.62
CA ASP A 67 -8.30 4.67 9.78
C ASP A 67 -8.86 3.85 8.61
N GLU A 68 -7.97 3.31 7.79
CA GLU A 68 -8.25 2.32 6.76
C GLU A 68 -9.31 2.72 5.71
N ILE A 69 -9.31 4.00 5.32
CA ILE A 69 -10.12 4.50 4.18
C ILE A 69 -9.83 3.66 2.93
N GLY A 70 -10.88 3.25 2.22
CA GLY A 70 -10.82 2.54 0.94
C GLY A 70 -10.94 1.02 1.05
N ARG A 71 -11.02 0.44 2.25
CA ARG A 71 -11.06 -1.03 2.43
C ARG A 71 -12.33 -1.70 1.87
N GLY A 72 -13.45 -0.99 1.84
CA GLY A 72 -14.75 -1.55 1.42
C GLY A 72 -14.96 -1.71 -0.09
N THR A 73 -13.93 -1.51 -0.92
CA THR A 73 -14.01 -1.53 -2.39
C THR A 73 -12.81 -2.27 -3.00
N SER A 74 -12.68 -2.26 -4.34
CA SER A 74 -11.52 -2.82 -5.04
C SER A 74 -10.22 -2.18 -4.55
N THR A 75 -9.12 -2.95 -4.53
CA THR A 75 -7.84 -2.46 -3.98
C THR A 75 -7.37 -1.17 -4.67
N PHE A 76 -7.52 -1.08 -6.00
CA PHE A 76 -7.11 0.09 -6.78
C PHE A 76 -8.04 1.28 -6.58
N ASP A 77 -9.35 1.07 -6.47
CA ASP A 77 -10.29 2.15 -6.18
C ASP A 77 -10.05 2.71 -4.78
N GLY A 78 -9.87 1.82 -3.81
CA GLY A 78 -9.61 2.17 -2.41
C GLY A 78 -8.31 2.94 -2.25
N LEU A 79 -7.22 2.48 -2.89
CA LEU A 79 -5.95 3.19 -2.92
C LEU A 79 -6.08 4.56 -3.56
N SER A 80 -6.76 4.65 -4.71
CA SER A 80 -6.94 5.91 -5.44
C SER A 80 -7.72 6.94 -4.62
N ILE A 81 -8.79 6.51 -3.94
CA ILE A 81 -9.59 7.37 -3.06
C ILE A 81 -8.76 7.80 -1.84
N ALA A 82 -8.09 6.86 -1.18
CA ALA A 82 -7.26 7.16 -0.01
C ALA A 82 -6.15 8.17 -0.35
N GLN A 83 -5.49 8.00 -1.51
CA GLN A 83 -4.49 8.93 -2.01
C GLN A 83 -5.10 10.31 -2.27
N ALA A 84 -6.21 10.38 -3.01
CA ALA A 84 -6.88 11.64 -3.33
C ALA A 84 -7.33 12.38 -2.07
N VAL A 85 -7.81 11.67 -1.05
CA VAL A 85 -8.17 12.25 0.25
C VAL A 85 -6.94 12.81 0.96
N ALA A 86 -5.83 12.07 0.99
CA ALA A 86 -4.59 12.53 1.62
C ALA A 86 -4.04 13.78 0.91
N GLU A 87 -3.98 13.78 -0.42
CA GLU A 87 -3.57 14.91 -1.25
C GLU A 87 -4.51 16.12 -1.03
N HIS A 88 -5.82 15.91 -1.00
CA HIS A 88 -6.80 16.98 -0.78
C HIS A 88 -6.64 17.63 0.60
N ILE A 89 -6.51 16.83 1.66
CA ILE A 89 -6.26 17.35 3.01
C ILE A 89 -4.94 18.14 3.06
N HIS A 90 -3.90 17.66 2.36
CA HIS A 90 -2.62 18.32 2.31
C HIS A 90 -2.69 19.66 1.55
N ASP A 91 -3.16 19.67 0.31
CA ASP A 91 -3.04 20.80 -0.62
C ASP A 91 -4.14 21.84 -0.47
N ALA A 92 -5.35 21.43 -0.07
CA ALA A 92 -6.46 22.35 0.00
C ALA A 92 -6.17 23.45 1.02
N SER A 93 -6.18 24.69 0.54
CA SER A 93 -5.84 25.86 1.34
C SER A 93 -6.72 26.00 2.58
N ARG A 94 -7.91 25.40 2.65
CA ARG A 94 -8.78 25.46 3.84
C ARG A 94 -8.56 24.32 4.83
N LEU A 95 -7.96 23.21 4.40
CA LEU A 95 -7.76 22.00 5.19
C LEU A 95 -6.38 22.04 5.82
N GLY A 96 -5.30 21.59 5.18
CA GLY A 96 -3.92 21.72 5.67
C GLY A 96 -3.70 21.40 7.16
N CYS A 97 -4.57 20.57 7.73
CA CYS A 97 -4.74 20.40 9.17
C CYS A 97 -3.87 19.26 9.69
N ARG A 98 -3.83 19.08 11.01
CA ARG A 98 -3.08 17.97 11.62
C ARG A 98 -3.85 16.68 11.36
N THR A 99 -3.25 15.74 10.65
CA THR A 99 -3.90 14.49 10.25
C THR A 99 -3.05 13.29 10.62
N LEU A 100 -3.69 12.29 11.24
CA LEU A 100 -3.16 10.94 11.38
C LEU A 100 -3.92 10.04 10.41
N PHE A 101 -3.20 9.36 9.52
CA PHE A 101 -3.78 8.44 8.55
C PHE A 101 -3.16 7.06 8.77
N ALA A 102 -3.94 6.16 9.38
CA ALA A 102 -3.59 4.75 9.50
C ALA A 102 -4.08 4.01 8.25
N THR A 103 -3.19 3.27 7.60
CA THR A 103 -3.48 2.59 6.34
C THR A 103 -2.69 1.30 6.19
N HIS A 104 -3.22 0.41 5.36
CA HIS A 104 -2.56 -0.81 4.91
C HIS A 104 -1.99 -0.67 3.49
N TYR A 105 -2.25 0.45 2.81
CA TYR A 105 -1.69 0.76 1.50
C TYR A 105 -0.26 1.26 1.65
N HIS A 106 0.71 0.40 1.39
CA HIS A 106 2.13 0.78 1.41
C HIS A 106 2.45 1.78 0.31
N GLU A 107 1.71 1.78 -0.79
CA GLU A 107 1.87 2.72 -1.90
C GLU A 107 1.71 4.18 -1.45
N LEU A 108 0.92 4.44 -0.41
CA LEU A 108 0.75 5.78 0.15
C LEU A 108 2.02 6.30 0.84
N THR A 109 2.99 5.45 1.20
CA THR A 109 4.24 5.93 1.81
C THR A 109 5.05 6.80 0.84
N ALA A 110 4.91 6.57 -0.47
CA ALA A 110 5.55 7.39 -1.51
C ALA A 110 5.05 8.84 -1.54
N LEU A 111 3.92 9.15 -0.89
CA LEU A 111 3.44 10.52 -0.75
C LEU A 111 4.41 11.39 0.05
N ALA A 112 5.20 10.83 0.98
CA ALA A 112 6.18 11.58 1.75
C ALA A 112 7.28 12.19 0.88
N ASP A 113 7.56 11.60 -0.30
CA ASP A 113 8.57 12.10 -1.24
C ASP A 113 8.07 13.31 -2.03
N ARG A 114 6.75 13.42 -2.21
CA ARG A 114 6.09 14.44 -3.04
C ARG A 114 5.43 15.55 -2.22
N LEU A 115 4.95 15.23 -1.02
CA LEU A 115 4.19 16.14 -0.16
C LEU A 115 5.05 16.57 1.05
N PRO A 116 5.56 17.81 1.08
CA PRO A 116 6.60 18.22 2.05
C PRO A 116 6.16 18.21 3.51
N ARG A 117 4.86 18.16 3.81
CA ARG A 117 4.31 18.06 5.17
C ARG A 117 3.94 16.63 5.58
N VAL A 118 4.04 15.65 4.68
CA VAL A 118 3.76 14.25 4.99
C VAL A 118 4.98 13.60 5.62
N ARG A 119 4.75 12.76 6.64
CA ARG A 119 5.79 12.01 7.34
C ARG A 119 5.29 10.58 7.55
N ASN A 120 6.12 9.60 7.18
CA ASN A 120 5.81 8.20 7.40
C ASN A 120 6.19 7.79 8.82
N LEU A 121 5.27 7.06 9.45
CA LEU A 121 5.45 6.42 10.75
C LEU A 121 4.95 4.99 10.63
N SER A 122 5.62 4.06 11.29
CA SER A 122 5.23 2.65 11.34
C SER A 122 5.30 2.10 12.76
N VAL A 123 4.62 1.00 13.01
CA VAL A 123 4.72 0.28 14.29
C VAL A 123 5.90 -0.68 14.19
N ALA A 124 6.84 -0.58 15.11
CA ALA A 124 8.03 -1.41 15.13
C ALA A 124 7.69 -2.89 15.37
N VAL A 125 8.32 -3.72 14.55
CA VAL A 125 8.19 -5.17 14.58
C VAL A 125 9.59 -5.75 14.78
N SER A 126 9.72 -6.73 15.67
CA SER A 126 10.94 -7.53 15.83
C SER A 126 10.69 -8.93 15.29
N ASP A 127 11.61 -9.44 14.48
CA ASP A 127 11.68 -10.86 14.13
C ASP A 127 12.77 -11.51 15.00
N ARG A 128 12.40 -12.54 15.76
CA ARG A 128 13.35 -13.40 16.47
C ARG A 128 12.97 -14.84 16.22
N ASP A 129 13.90 -15.61 15.66
CA ASP A 129 13.74 -17.04 15.41
C ASP A 129 12.48 -17.41 14.57
N GLY A 130 12.05 -16.50 13.68
CA GLY A 130 10.86 -16.67 12.85
C GLY A 130 9.55 -16.35 13.57
N GLU A 131 9.62 -15.79 14.77
CA GLU A 131 8.49 -15.22 15.50
C GLU A 131 8.48 -13.70 15.38
N VAL A 132 7.35 -13.18 14.93
CA VAL A 132 7.08 -11.76 14.78
C VAL A 132 6.50 -11.22 16.08
N VAL A 133 7.19 -10.26 16.71
CA VAL A 133 6.78 -9.60 17.95
C VAL A 133 6.46 -8.13 17.68
N PHE A 134 5.23 -7.73 17.98
CA PHE A 134 4.79 -6.34 17.89
C PHE A 134 5.28 -5.55 19.11
N LEU A 135 6.14 -4.55 18.89
CA LEU A 135 6.77 -3.79 19.98
C LEU A 135 5.90 -2.64 20.50
N HIS A 136 4.72 -2.41 19.90
CA HIS A 136 3.82 -1.28 20.16
C HIS A 136 4.53 0.09 20.19
N ARG A 137 5.64 0.21 19.47
CA ARG A 137 6.47 1.42 19.41
C ARG A 137 6.32 2.04 18.04
N ILE A 138 5.99 3.33 17.99
CA ILE A 138 5.96 4.08 16.73
C ILE A 138 7.38 4.51 16.37
N VAL A 139 7.80 4.25 15.13
CA VAL A 139 9.10 4.62 14.58
C VAL A 139 8.93 5.39 13.26
N HIS A 140 9.94 6.17 12.89
CA HIS A 140 9.95 6.86 11.60
C HIS A 140 10.21 5.91 10.44
N GLY A 141 9.53 6.14 9.32
CA GLY A 141 9.65 5.34 8.11
C GLY A 141 8.33 4.69 7.68
N GLY A 142 8.31 4.18 6.45
CA GLY A 142 7.24 3.29 5.98
C GLY A 142 7.35 1.91 6.64
N ALA A 143 6.39 1.03 6.39
CA ALA A 143 6.53 -0.37 6.71
C ALA A 143 7.19 -1.10 5.53
N ASP A 144 8.26 -1.85 5.79
CA ASP A 144 9.02 -2.50 4.72
C ASP A 144 8.33 -3.76 4.16
N ARG A 145 7.36 -4.33 4.90
CA ARG A 145 6.71 -5.61 4.57
C ARG A 145 5.29 -5.71 5.14
N SER A 146 4.46 -6.52 4.48
CA SER A 146 3.17 -6.95 4.98
C SER A 146 3.32 -8.18 5.89
N TYR A 147 2.82 -8.09 7.12
CA TYR A 147 2.91 -9.18 8.11
C TYR A 147 1.67 -10.07 8.17
N GLY A 148 0.73 -9.96 7.22
CA GLY A 148 -0.56 -10.66 7.27
C GLY A 148 -0.46 -12.18 7.47
N VAL A 149 0.43 -12.85 6.73
CA VAL A 149 0.65 -14.30 6.87
C VAL A 149 1.29 -14.65 8.24
N HIS A 150 2.11 -13.76 8.80
CA HIS A 150 2.66 -13.94 10.14
C HIS A 150 1.60 -13.76 11.23
N VAL A 151 0.70 -12.78 11.09
CA VAL A 151 -0.44 -12.61 12.01
C VAL A 151 -1.33 -13.86 11.98
N ALA A 152 -1.56 -14.45 10.81
CA ALA A 152 -2.29 -15.71 10.71
C ALA A 152 -1.58 -16.87 11.45
N GLN A 153 -0.26 -16.94 11.39
CA GLN A 153 0.51 -17.93 12.15
C GLN A 153 0.37 -17.71 13.67
N LEU A 154 0.46 -16.47 14.15
CA LEU A 154 0.27 -16.10 15.55
C LEU A 154 -1.16 -16.39 16.04
N ALA A 155 -2.16 -16.22 15.16
CA ALA A 155 -3.55 -16.58 15.43
C ALA A 155 -3.78 -18.10 15.51
N GLY A 156 -2.76 -18.92 15.26
CA GLY A 156 -2.83 -20.37 15.38
C GLY A 156 -3.40 -21.08 14.15
N LEU A 157 -3.38 -20.44 12.97
CA LEU A 157 -3.82 -21.13 11.75
C LEU A 157 -2.90 -22.35 11.45
N PRO A 158 -3.45 -23.44 10.88
CA PRO A 158 -2.68 -24.67 10.65
C PRO A 158 -1.43 -24.43 9.80
N ARG A 159 -0.31 -25.06 10.16
CA ARG A 159 0.97 -24.94 9.44
C ARG A 159 0.86 -25.19 7.91
N PRO A 160 0.10 -26.19 7.43
CA PRO A 160 -0.06 -26.38 5.97
C PRO A 160 -0.73 -25.19 5.27
N LEU A 161 -1.66 -24.51 5.95
CA LEU A 161 -2.33 -23.31 5.43
C LEU A 161 -1.34 -22.14 5.35
N ILE A 162 -0.54 -21.93 6.41
CA ILE A 162 0.50 -20.89 6.43
C ILE A 162 1.53 -21.11 5.32
N SER A 163 2.00 -22.36 5.14
CA SER A 163 2.92 -22.69 4.05
C SER A 163 2.31 -22.38 2.68
N ARG A 164 1.05 -22.74 2.44
CA ARG A 164 0.38 -22.43 1.17
C ARG A 164 0.18 -20.93 0.96
N ALA A 165 -0.15 -20.19 2.02
CA ALA A 165 -0.28 -18.73 1.95
C ALA A 165 1.05 -18.06 1.58
N ARG A 166 2.18 -18.54 2.12
CA ARG A 166 3.52 -18.06 1.73
C ARG A 166 3.86 -18.35 0.28
N GLU A 167 3.55 -19.55 -0.22
CA GLU A 167 3.73 -19.90 -1.64
C GLU A 167 2.92 -18.98 -2.55
N LEU A 168 1.64 -18.79 -2.24
CA LEU A 168 0.78 -17.89 -2.99
C LEU A 168 1.29 -16.45 -2.96
N LEU A 169 1.72 -15.94 -1.80
CA LEU A 169 2.26 -14.59 -1.69
C LEU A 169 3.48 -14.40 -2.60
N ALA A 170 4.41 -15.37 -2.62
CA ALA A 170 5.57 -15.33 -3.51
C ALA A 170 5.18 -15.35 -5.00
N GLU A 171 4.14 -16.13 -5.37
CA GLU A 171 3.59 -16.14 -6.73
C GLU A 171 3.04 -14.75 -7.13
N HIS A 172 2.36 -14.04 -6.22
CA HIS A 172 1.80 -12.70 -6.49
C HIS A 172 2.88 -11.59 -6.51
N GLU A 173 3.92 -11.72 -5.69
CA GLU A 173 5.04 -10.76 -5.62
C GLU A 173 6.03 -10.92 -6.78
N GLY A 174 5.77 -11.83 -7.74
CA GLY A 174 6.65 -12.06 -8.89
C GLY A 174 8.00 -12.68 -8.54
N MET A 175 8.17 -13.16 -7.30
CA MET A 175 9.37 -13.92 -6.93
C MET A 175 9.27 -15.32 -7.53
N PRO A 176 10.24 -15.78 -8.35
CA PRO A 176 10.23 -17.14 -8.83
C PRO A 176 10.34 -18.07 -7.63
N ALA A 177 9.26 -18.79 -7.34
CA ALA A 177 9.25 -19.85 -6.35
C ALA A 177 10.34 -20.85 -6.73
N LYS A 178 11.45 -20.84 -5.98
CA LYS A 178 12.53 -21.82 -6.15
C LYS A 178 11.93 -23.21 -5.89
N GLY A 179 11.72 -23.93 -6.99
CA GLY A 179 11.50 -25.37 -7.00
C GLY A 179 10.09 -25.80 -6.64
N ARG A 180 9.27 -26.05 -7.66
CA ARG A 180 8.49 -27.29 -7.82
C ARG A 180 7.75 -27.27 -9.17
N THR A 181 8.40 -27.85 -10.17
CA THR A 181 7.73 -28.37 -11.36
C THR A 181 6.75 -29.47 -10.97
N ARG A 182 5.46 -29.14 -10.77
CA ARG A 182 4.37 -30.09 -10.98
C ARG A 182 3.18 -29.39 -11.64
N GLY A 183 2.77 -29.96 -12.76
CA GLY A 183 1.94 -29.35 -13.78
C GLY A 183 0.64 -28.72 -13.30
N ARG A 184 0.36 -27.53 -13.83
CA ARG A 184 -1.00 -27.03 -13.98
C ARG A 184 -1.29 -26.89 -15.47
N ARG A 185 -2.27 -27.66 -15.91
CA ARG A 185 -2.90 -27.62 -17.23
C ARG A 185 -3.65 -26.28 -17.34
N PRO A 186 -3.57 -25.53 -18.46
CA PRO A 186 -4.30 -24.26 -18.57
C PRO A 186 -5.81 -24.52 -18.69
N LEU A 187 -6.61 -23.77 -17.93
CA LEU A 187 -8.03 -23.58 -18.21
C LEU A 187 -8.16 -22.59 -19.38
N PRO A 188 -8.98 -22.86 -20.41
CA PRO A 188 -9.18 -21.93 -21.51
C PRO A 188 -10.25 -20.88 -21.13
N GLY A 189 -9.93 -19.58 -21.26
CA GLY A 189 -10.97 -18.54 -21.33
C GLY A 189 -10.84 -17.28 -20.48
N ALA A 190 -9.66 -16.87 -19.99
CA ALA A 190 -9.49 -15.54 -19.38
C ALA A 190 -8.56 -14.67 -20.25
N PRO A 191 -8.96 -13.43 -20.62
CA PRO A 191 -8.09 -12.54 -21.38
C PRO A 191 -6.89 -12.13 -20.53
N PRO A 192 -5.66 -12.10 -21.07
CA PRO A 192 -4.48 -11.69 -20.32
C PRO A 192 -4.50 -10.16 -20.18
N GLN A 193 -4.92 -9.65 -19.03
CA GLN A 193 -4.55 -8.30 -18.63
C GLN A 193 -3.13 -8.36 -18.07
N SER A 194 -2.24 -7.74 -18.82
CA SER A 194 -0.81 -7.60 -18.60
C SER A 194 -0.48 -7.06 -17.20
N ALA A 195 -0.06 -7.95 -16.31
CA ALA A 195 0.74 -7.63 -15.14
C ALA A 195 2.18 -7.34 -15.58
N MET A 196 2.37 -6.27 -16.36
CA MET A 196 3.68 -5.87 -16.87
C MET A 196 3.93 -4.40 -16.52
N ALA A 197 4.10 -4.11 -15.22
CA ALA A 197 4.64 -2.84 -14.71
C ALA A 197 5.08 -2.94 -13.23
N LEU A 198 5.53 -4.11 -12.76
CA LEU A 198 5.76 -4.34 -11.32
C LEU A 198 7.23 -4.32 -10.86
N PHE A 199 8.23 -4.12 -11.72
CA PHE A 199 9.63 -4.01 -11.27
C PHE A 199 10.43 -3.09 -12.18
N GLY A 200 10.81 -1.92 -11.66
CA GLY A 200 11.69 -0.97 -12.32
C GLY A 200 11.07 -0.32 -13.56
N GLY A 201 11.29 0.98 -13.75
CA GLY A 201 11.23 1.49 -15.12
C GLY A 201 12.16 0.61 -15.95
N VAL A 202 11.65 0.04 -17.05
CA VAL A 202 12.47 -0.65 -18.03
C VAL A 202 13.67 0.28 -18.30
N SER A 203 14.90 -0.18 -18.05
CA SER A 203 16.07 0.65 -18.31
C SER A 203 15.97 1.19 -19.75
N PRO A 204 16.45 2.41 -20.05
CA PRO A 204 16.39 2.95 -21.40
C PRO A 204 16.94 1.97 -22.45
N GLU A 205 17.91 1.14 -22.08
CA GLU A 205 18.47 0.03 -22.87
C GLU A 205 17.48 -1.13 -23.06
N ALA A 206 16.85 -1.62 -21.99
CA ALA A 206 15.83 -2.67 -22.11
C ALA A 206 14.62 -2.22 -22.93
N SER A 207 14.29 -0.91 -22.94
CA SER A 207 13.23 -0.34 -23.77
C SER A 207 13.61 -0.33 -25.25
N ARG A 208 14.90 -0.11 -25.56
CA ARG A 208 15.43 -0.17 -26.94
C ARG A 208 15.42 -1.60 -27.48
N ILE A 209 15.90 -2.56 -26.68
CA ILE A 209 15.90 -3.98 -27.05
C ILE A 209 14.46 -4.47 -27.33
N LEU A 210 13.49 -4.05 -26.51
CA LEU A 210 12.07 -4.38 -26.70
C LEU A 210 11.47 -3.74 -27.95
N ALA A 211 11.89 -2.53 -28.33
CA ALA A 211 11.45 -1.90 -29.57
C ALA A 211 12.02 -2.63 -30.79
N GLU A 212 13.31 -2.96 -30.76
CA GLU A 212 14.00 -3.64 -31.84
C GLU A 212 13.47 -5.07 -32.08
N LEU A 213 13.13 -5.79 -31.01
CA LEU A 213 12.46 -7.10 -31.11
C LEU A 213 11.06 -7.03 -31.72
N ARG A 214 10.33 -5.91 -31.55
CA ARG A 214 8.97 -5.74 -32.10
C ARG A 214 8.98 -5.40 -33.59
N GLU A 215 10.05 -4.77 -34.06
CA GLU A 215 10.21 -4.41 -35.48
C GLU A 215 10.88 -5.52 -36.30
N LEU A 216 11.34 -6.59 -35.65
CA LEU A 216 11.99 -7.70 -36.33
C LEU A 216 10.98 -8.56 -37.09
N ASP A 217 11.13 -8.62 -38.42
CA ASP A 217 10.35 -9.54 -39.26
C ASP A 217 11.02 -10.92 -39.27
N LEU A 218 10.37 -11.88 -38.63
CA LEU A 218 10.87 -13.25 -38.50
C LEU A 218 10.72 -14.06 -39.80
N ASP A 219 9.84 -13.64 -40.71
CA ASP A 219 9.56 -14.37 -41.95
C ASP A 219 10.62 -14.07 -43.04
N ASP A 220 11.37 -12.97 -42.90
CA ASP A 220 12.43 -12.55 -43.84
C ASP A 220 13.85 -12.86 -43.33
N LEU A 221 13.98 -13.45 -42.13
CA LEU A 221 15.28 -13.78 -41.54
C LEU A 221 15.72 -15.21 -41.86
N THR A 222 16.93 -15.34 -42.40
CA THR A 222 17.56 -16.67 -42.46
C THR A 222 17.95 -17.14 -41.05
N PRO A 223 17.98 -18.48 -40.80
CA PRO A 223 18.33 -19.01 -39.48
C PRO A 223 19.69 -18.52 -38.94
N ARG A 224 20.63 -18.20 -39.84
CA ARG A 224 21.93 -17.65 -39.45
C ARG A 224 21.84 -16.19 -39.02
N GLN A 225 21.09 -15.36 -39.75
CA GLN A 225 20.85 -13.96 -39.38
C GLN A 225 20.06 -13.85 -38.07
N ALA A 226 19.12 -14.76 -37.82
CA ALA A 226 18.41 -14.82 -36.55
C ALA A 226 19.36 -15.12 -35.37
N LEU A 227 20.29 -16.07 -35.55
CA LEU A 227 21.29 -16.38 -34.53
C LEU A 227 22.27 -15.23 -34.29
N ASP A 228 22.73 -14.56 -35.36
CA ASP A 228 23.60 -13.40 -35.27
C ASP A 228 22.87 -12.24 -34.55
N LYS A 229 21.59 -12.02 -34.86
CA LYS A 229 20.78 -10.97 -34.21
C LYS A 229 20.53 -11.26 -32.73
N LEU A 230 20.29 -12.51 -32.35
CA LEU A 230 20.14 -12.91 -30.96
C LEU A 230 21.45 -12.78 -30.18
N ALA A 231 22.60 -12.98 -30.83
CA ALA A 231 23.91 -12.75 -30.22
C ALA A 231 24.14 -11.26 -29.93
N GLU A 232 23.80 -10.38 -30.88
CA GLU A 232 23.87 -8.91 -30.70
C GLU A 232 22.98 -8.43 -29.54
N LEU A 233 21.72 -8.85 -29.50
CA LEU A 233 20.78 -8.44 -28.44
C LEU A 233 21.21 -8.96 -27.06
N ARG A 234 21.87 -10.12 -27.00
CA ARG A 234 22.42 -10.67 -25.76
C ARG A 234 23.64 -9.88 -25.28
N GLU A 235 24.48 -9.39 -26.19
CA GLU A 235 25.62 -8.54 -25.84
C GLU A 235 25.13 -7.20 -25.26
N GLN A 236 24.12 -6.59 -25.89
CA GLN A 236 23.47 -5.37 -25.40
C GLN A 236 22.79 -5.54 -24.03
N ALA A 237 22.29 -6.74 -23.72
CA ALA A 237 21.70 -7.06 -22.43
C ALA A 237 22.72 -7.47 -21.35
N GLY A 238 23.99 -7.69 -21.72
CA GLY A 238 25.05 -8.17 -20.85
C GLY A 238 26.06 -7.11 -20.39
N GLU A 239 25.92 -5.85 -20.84
CA GLU A 239 26.76 -4.71 -20.40
C GLU A 239 26.28 -4.06 -19.07
N GLU A 240 25.56 -4.80 -18.21
CA GLU A 240 25.25 -4.41 -16.81
C GLU A 240 26.41 -4.70 -15.83
#